data_AF-A0A7S0QVL6-F1
#
_entry.id   AF-A0A7S0QVL6-F1
#
_cell.length_a   1.000
_cell.length_b   1.000
_cell.length_c   1.000
_cell.angle_alpha   90.00
_cell.angle_beta   90.00
_cell.angle_gamma   90.00
#
_symmetry.space_group_name_H-M   'P 1'
#
loop_
_entity.id
_entity.type
_entity.pdbx_description
1 polymer ?
#
loop_
_entity_poly.entity_id
_entity_poly.type
_entity_poly.pdbx_seq_one_letter_code
_entity_poly.pdbx_strand_id
1 'polypeptide(L)'
;MGFSGGGGGGGERERLPNIRISTDVIRKVEERKRLEAGALPDHLQGRAVKRQRRRMSPLAELNSVLDKAVDAMWNHPKSLVFRAPVDIKRNPDYRKLIKKPIDLAAIRKGTQEERYRRVDEFRGDVQLMVDNCRTYNERTNPSLVSDVFELREAGYEVLDKHRAEAAEAEAMLALSDTLISIINELGGGAGRASDPYLAFRQIQFSKEYLQVIKNPIDLAKIIEKAQGSQYTGRRSFLADMELLRDNCKLFCTTRFPNLPPVADQLFEDASRAIAQKSDDLDELEKNVGSWAKLTLGSKNNTPGPSYPGTPPSAFTGPSSPNLDGSANAGSAADGGLAAVQEEEEGQ
;
A
#
# COMPACT_ATOMS: atom_id res chain seq x y z
N MET A 1 -42.18 -16.48 75.98
CA MET A 1 -41.79 -15.44 74.99
C MET A 1 -40.33 -15.67 74.62
N GLY A 2 -39.92 -15.33 73.39
CA GLY A 2 -38.51 -15.38 72.96
C GLY A 2 -38.10 -16.68 72.25
N PHE A 3 -37.36 -16.54 71.14
CA PHE A 3 -37.00 -17.61 70.20
C PHE A 3 -35.48 -17.93 70.24
N SER A 4 -35.12 -19.06 69.60
CA SER A 4 -33.81 -19.49 69.03
C SER A 4 -32.64 -18.48 69.00
N GLY A 5 -31.36 -18.86 69.06
CA GLY A 5 -30.62 -20.15 68.93
C GLY A 5 -29.12 -19.80 68.95
N GLY A 6 -28.12 -20.61 68.60
CA GLY A 6 -27.98 -22.00 68.14
C GLY A 6 -26.47 -22.26 67.95
N GLY A 7 -25.97 -23.46 68.24
CA GLY A 7 -24.52 -23.73 68.34
C GLY A 7 -23.78 -23.92 67.02
N GLY A 8 -22.44 -23.87 67.07
CA GLY A 8 -21.55 -24.23 65.96
C GLY A 8 -20.16 -24.62 66.48
N GLY A 9 -19.85 -25.91 66.49
CA GLY A 9 -18.57 -26.43 66.99
C GLY A 9 -17.42 -26.22 66.00
N GLY A 10 -16.24 -25.86 66.52
CA GLY A 10 -15.02 -25.75 65.73
C GLY A 10 -14.40 -27.12 65.45
N GLY A 11 -14.39 -27.52 64.17
CA GLY A 11 -13.54 -28.61 63.68
C GLY A 11 -12.35 -28.03 62.91
N GLU A 12 -11.14 -28.40 63.32
CA GLU A 12 -9.92 -28.00 62.61
C GLU A 12 -9.91 -28.57 61.19
N ARG A 13 -9.62 -27.72 60.20
CA ARG A 13 -9.28 -28.16 58.84
C ARG A 13 -7.77 -28.00 58.66
N GLU A 14 -7.08 -29.12 58.52
CA GLU A 14 -5.67 -29.14 58.12
C GLU A 14 -5.49 -28.35 56.82
N ARG A 15 -4.54 -27.41 56.82
CA ARG A 15 -4.21 -26.62 55.62
C ARG A 15 -3.20 -27.39 54.80
N LEU A 16 -3.63 -27.90 53.65
CA LEU A 16 -2.73 -28.50 52.65
C LEU A 16 -1.60 -27.50 52.28
N PRO A 17 -0.36 -27.98 52.09
CA PRO A 17 0.78 -27.12 51.80
C PRO A 17 0.58 -26.41 50.46
N ASN A 18 0.64 -25.08 50.49
CA ASN A 18 0.44 -24.23 49.33
C ASN A 18 1.68 -24.27 48.42
N ILE A 19 1.72 -25.23 47.49
CA ILE A 19 2.78 -25.35 46.48
C ILE A 19 2.68 -24.16 45.52
N ARG A 20 3.43 -23.10 45.84
CA ARG A 20 3.64 -21.97 44.94
C ARG A 20 4.51 -22.41 43.76
N ILE A 21 3.86 -22.79 42.66
CA ILE A 21 4.54 -22.94 41.37
C ILE A 21 5.09 -21.55 41.01
N SER A 22 6.41 -21.42 40.93
CA SER A 22 7.06 -20.16 40.60
C SER A 22 6.57 -19.65 39.24
N THR A 23 6.30 -18.35 39.16
CA THR A 23 5.90 -17.66 37.92
C THR A 23 6.93 -17.84 36.81
N ASP A 24 8.22 -18.00 37.13
CA ASP A 24 9.26 -18.34 36.15
C ASP A 24 9.17 -19.77 35.62
N VAL A 25 8.61 -20.72 36.38
CA VAL A 25 8.36 -22.09 35.91
C VAL A 25 7.17 -22.10 34.95
N ILE A 26 6.10 -21.39 35.28
CA ILE A 26 4.95 -21.19 34.37
C ILE A 26 5.43 -20.54 33.07
N ARG A 27 6.16 -19.42 33.17
CA ARG A 27 6.74 -18.70 32.03
C ARG A 27 7.64 -19.61 31.17
N LYS A 28 8.53 -20.40 31.77
CA LYS A 28 9.41 -21.34 31.04
C LYS A 28 8.65 -22.51 30.39
N VAL A 29 7.51 -22.92 30.95
CA VAL A 29 6.65 -23.96 30.35
C VAL A 29 5.84 -23.40 29.18
N GLU A 30 5.33 -22.18 29.30
CA GLU A 30 4.67 -21.47 28.19
C GLU A 30 5.65 -21.11 27.07
N GLU A 31 6.86 -20.66 27.42
CA GLU A 31 7.94 -20.36 26.48
C GLU A 31 8.40 -21.62 25.73
N ARG A 32 8.56 -22.78 26.41
CA ARG A 32 8.81 -24.06 25.72
C ARG A 32 7.66 -24.49 24.81
N LYS A 33 6.41 -24.45 25.27
CA LYS A 33 5.24 -24.78 24.42
C LYS A 33 5.13 -23.87 23.20
N ARG A 34 5.54 -22.60 23.30
CA ARG A 34 5.56 -21.66 22.17
C ARG A 34 6.71 -21.95 21.19
N LEU A 35 7.89 -22.30 21.69
CA LEU A 35 9.04 -22.70 20.86
C LEU A 35 8.79 -24.04 20.15
N GLU A 36 8.18 -25.01 20.83
CA GLU A 36 7.71 -26.28 20.27
C GLU A 36 6.61 -26.07 19.20
N ALA A 37 5.81 -25.01 19.33
CA ALA A 37 4.85 -24.56 18.32
C ALA A 37 5.47 -23.66 17.22
N GLY A 38 6.79 -23.52 17.16
CA GLY A 38 7.50 -22.78 16.12
C GLY A 38 7.45 -21.24 16.23
N ALA A 39 6.93 -20.69 17.33
CA ALA A 39 6.88 -19.25 17.54
C ALA A 39 8.27 -18.66 17.83
N LEU A 40 8.59 -17.51 17.21
CA LEU A 40 9.83 -16.77 17.49
C LEU A 40 9.81 -16.13 18.89
N PRO A 41 10.98 -15.99 19.55
CA PRO A 41 11.11 -15.28 20.82
C PRO A 41 10.76 -13.78 20.75
N ASP A 42 10.07 -13.26 21.77
CA ASP A 42 9.60 -11.86 21.87
C ASP A 42 10.68 -10.79 21.58
N HIS A 43 11.93 -11.05 21.98
CA HIS A 43 13.04 -10.12 21.76
C HIS A 43 13.41 -9.96 20.28
N LEU A 44 13.04 -10.90 19.41
CA LEU A 44 13.17 -10.81 17.96
C LEU A 44 11.93 -10.17 17.31
N GLN A 45 10.70 -10.50 17.73
CA GLN A 45 9.47 -9.80 17.33
C GLN A 45 9.60 -8.28 17.56
N GLY A 46 9.96 -7.87 18.78
CA GLY A 46 10.08 -6.46 19.15
C GLY A 46 11.16 -5.71 18.37
N ARG A 47 12.18 -6.42 17.87
CA ARG A 47 13.27 -5.85 17.06
C ARG A 47 12.89 -5.72 15.59
N ALA A 48 12.10 -6.65 15.03
CA ALA A 48 11.54 -6.54 13.69
C ALA A 48 10.48 -5.41 13.60
N VAL A 49 9.55 -5.35 14.56
CA VAL A 49 8.52 -4.29 14.62
C VAL A 49 9.15 -2.91 14.83
N LYS A 50 10.20 -2.78 15.66
CA LYS A 50 10.98 -1.53 15.78
C LYS A 50 11.78 -1.18 14.52
N ARG A 51 12.13 -2.14 13.65
CA ARG A 51 12.79 -1.88 12.36
C ARG A 51 11.79 -1.39 11.31
N GLN A 52 10.59 -1.97 11.27
CA GLN A 52 9.50 -1.50 10.39
C GLN A 52 9.12 -0.05 10.72
N ARG A 53 9.02 0.30 12.01
CA ARG A 53 8.80 1.67 12.52
C ARG A 53 9.94 2.68 12.25
N ARG A 54 10.97 2.32 11.48
CA ARG A 54 12.15 3.15 11.22
C ARG A 54 12.43 3.46 9.73
N ARG A 55 11.70 2.88 8.77
CA ARG A 55 11.69 3.42 7.40
C ARG A 55 10.67 4.56 7.33
N MET A 56 10.98 5.57 6.51
CA MET A 56 10.03 6.61 6.13
C MET A 56 8.88 5.98 5.32
N SER A 57 7.73 6.65 5.19
CA SER A 57 6.67 6.22 4.26
C SER A 57 7.15 6.38 2.80
N PRO A 58 6.52 5.71 1.81
CA PRO A 58 6.82 5.99 0.40
C PRO A 58 6.64 7.46 0.04
N LEU A 59 5.61 8.13 0.58
CA LEU A 59 5.37 9.56 0.36
C LEU A 59 6.51 10.44 0.90
N ALA A 60 7.05 10.12 2.08
CA ALA A 60 8.19 10.80 2.67
C ALA A 60 9.53 10.46 1.97
N GLU A 61 9.68 9.24 1.43
CA GLU A 61 10.84 8.85 0.60
C GLU A 61 10.84 9.62 -0.72
N LEU A 62 9.69 9.73 -1.41
CA LEU A 62 9.53 10.58 -2.58
C LEU A 62 9.82 12.05 -2.26
N ASN A 63 9.15 12.64 -1.26
CA ASN A 63 9.33 14.06 -0.94
C ASN A 63 10.74 14.37 -0.43
N SER A 64 11.46 13.41 0.17
CA SER A 64 12.90 13.56 0.46
C SER A 64 13.78 13.63 -0.80
N VAL A 65 13.41 12.94 -1.89
CA VAL A 65 14.08 13.11 -3.19
C VAL A 65 13.77 14.48 -3.79
N LEU A 66 12.51 14.91 -3.73
CA LEU A 66 12.08 16.23 -4.23
C LEU A 66 12.73 17.38 -3.44
N ASP A 67 12.83 17.28 -2.12
CA ASP A 67 13.52 18.26 -1.26
C ASP A 67 14.99 18.45 -1.67
N LYS A 68 15.72 17.38 -2.02
CA LYS A 68 17.09 17.49 -2.54
C LYS A 68 17.15 18.28 -3.85
N ALA A 69 16.18 18.08 -4.75
CA ALA A 69 16.09 18.83 -6.00
C ALA A 69 15.76 20.30 -5.73
N VAL A 70 14.88 20.59 -4.75
CA VAL A 70 14.62 21.95 -4.29
C VAL A 70 15.85 22.59 -3.66
N ASP A 71 16.61 21.87 -2.85
CA ASP A 71 17.83 22.39 -2.22
C ASP A 71 18.95 22.65 -3.25
N ALA A 72 19.06 21.83 -4.30
CA ALA A 72 19.97 22.10 -5.41
C ALA A 72 19.59 23.38 -6.16
N MET A 73 18.30 23.57 -6.46
CA MET A 73 17.79 24.84 -6.99
C MET A 73 18.06 25.99 -6.01
N TRP A 74 17.70 25.84 -4.74
CA TRP A 74 17.79 26.89 -3.73
C TRP A 74 19.23 27.37 -3.52
N ASN A 75 20.20 26.47 -3.56
CA ASN A 75 21.61 26.79 -3.38
C ASN A 75 22.30 27.24 -4.68
N HIS A 76 21.64 27.17 -5.84
CA HIS A 76 22.18 27.70 -7.09
C HIS A 76 22.44 29.21 -6.99
N PRO A 77 23.59 29.75 -7.46
CA PRO A 77 23.93 31.18 -7.31
C PRO A 77 22.88 32.14 -7.90
N LYS A 78 22.22 31.72 -8.97
CA LYS A 78 21.22 32.51 -9.71
C LYS A 78 19.80 32.42 -9.12
N SER A 79 19.60 31.62 -8.07
CA SER A 79 18.27 31.35 -7.50
C SER A 79 17.60 32.56 -6.82
N LEU A 80 18.37 33.55 -6.36
CA LEU A 80 17.90 34.59 -5.41
C LEU A 80 16.59 35.28 -5.81
N VAL A 81 16.43 35.63 -7.09
CA VAL A 81 15.25 36.33 -7.61
C VAL A 81 14.01 35.44 -7.77
N PHE A 82 14.18 34.12 -7.70
CA PHE A 82 13.12 33.11 -7.81
C PHE A 82 12.70 32.53 -6.44
N ARG A 83 13.42 32.86 -5.36
CA ARG A 83 13.16 32.33 -3.99
C ARG A 83 11.90 32.87 -3.32
N ALA A 84 11.26 33.90 -3.86
CA ALA A 84 10.11 34.56 -3.25
C ALA A 84 9.14 35.08 -4.32
N PRO A 85 7.85 35.33 -3.98
CA PRO A 85 6.88 35.90 -4.91
C PRO A 85 7.36 37.23 -5.50
N VAL A 86 7.07 37.45 -6.79
CA VAL A 86 7.38 38.71 -7.48
C VAL A 86 6.68 39.90 -6.80
N ASP A 87 7.44 40.94 -6.45
CA ASP A 87 6.90 42.18 -5.88
C ASP A 87 6.06 42.94 -6.93
N ILE A 88 4.75 42.76 -6.81
CA ILE A 88 3.71 43.40 -7.63
C ILE A 88 3.60 44.92 -7.44
N LYS A 89 4.19 45.51 -6.38
CA LYS A 89 4.27 46.99 -6.26
C LYS A 89 5.33 47.55 -7.21
N ARG A 90 6.42 46.81 -7.41
CA ARG A 90 7.48 47.11 -8.40
C ARG A 90 7.13 46.63 -9.81
N ASN A 91 6.29 45.61 -9.91
CA ASN A 91 5.89 44.94 -11.16
C ASN A 91 4.35 44.93 -11.32
N PRO A 92 3.70 46.10 -11.50
CA PRO A 92 2.24 46.22 -11.46
C PRO A 92 1.52 45.43 -12.58
N ASP A 93 2.18 45.20 -13.71
CA ASP A 93 1.62 44.45 -14.83
C ASP A 93 1.79 42.92 -14.71
N TYR A 94 2.60 42.44 -13.76
CA TYR A 94 2.90 41.01 -13.62
C TYR A 94 1.63 40.15 -13.48
N ARG A 95 0.68 40.57 -12.63
CA ARG A 95 -0.62 39.87 -12.44
C ARG A 95 -1.59 40.01 -13.61
N LYS A 96 -1.37 40.96 -14.54
CA LYS A 96 -2.17 41.06 -15.76
C LYS A 96 -1.78 39.96 -16.75
N LEU A 97 -0.49 39.67 -16.86
CA LEU A 97 0.08 38.66 -17.74
C LEU A 97 0.06 37.25 -17.10
N ILE A 98 0.62 37.12 -15.90
CA ILE A 98 0.82 35.83 -15.21
C ILE A 98 -0.41 35.43 -14.39
N LYS A 99 -1.07 34.34 -14.81
CA LYS A 99 -2.33 33.85 -14.22
C LYS A 99 -2.13 32.94 -13.01
N LYS A 100 -1.08 32.13 -13.00
CA LYS A 100 -0.71 31.22 -11.90
C LYS A 100 0.71 31.51 -11.41
N PRO A 101 0.93 32.58 -10.62
CA PRO A 101 2.25 32.86 -10.05
C PRO A 101 2.73 31.72 -9.15
N ILE A 102 4.03 31.42 -9.24
CA ILE A 102 4.72 30.46 -8.40
C ILE A 102 6.17 30.93 -8.19
N ASP A 103 6.78 30.48 -7.11
CA ASP A 103 8.16 30.77 -6.72
C ASP A 103 8.75 29.55 -5.99
N LEU A 104 10.08 29.54 -5.81
CA LEU A 104 10.77 28.38 -5.26
C LEU A 104 10.45 28.13 -3.77
N ALA A 105 9.99 29.13 -3.01
CA ALA A 105 9.53 28.89 -1.64
C ALA A 105 8.14 28.23 -1.62
N ALA A 106 7.25 28.55 -2.57
CA ALA A 106 5.99 27.82 -2.76
C ALA A 106 6.22 26.35 -3.18
N ILE A 107 7.21 26.09 -4.03
CA ILE A 107 7.62 24.73 -4.42
C ILE A 107 8.20 23.96 -3.21
N ARG A 108 9.13 24.58 -2.47
CA ARG A 108 9.72 24.02 -1.23
C ARG A 108 8.68 23.74 -0.16
N LYS A 109 7.68 24.60 -0.03
CA LYS A 109 6.56 24.38 0.87
C LYS A 109 5.75 23.15 0.42
N GLY A 110 5.58 22.96 -0.88
CA GLY A 110 4.90 21.78 -1.44
C GLY A 110 5.57 20.45 -1.10
N THR A 111 6.91 20.38 -1.11
CA THR A 111 7.64 19.17 -0.70
C THR A 111 7.56 18.95 0.81
N GLN A 112 7.70 20.01 1.61
CA GLN A 112 7.58 19.97 3.07
C GLN A 112 6.18 19.61 3.59
N GLU A 113 5.13 19.94 2.84
CA GLU A 113 3.74 19.56 3.13
C GLU A 113 3.33 18.21 2.49
N GLU A 114 4.28 17.46 1.93
CA GLU A 114 4.06 16.18 1.22
C GLU A 114 2.99 16.24 0.11
N ARG A 115 2.82 17.42 -0.51
CA ARG A 115 1.77 17.68 -1.52
C ARG A 115 1.98 16.88 -2.80
N TYR A 116 3.22 16.60 -3.16
CA TYR A 116 3.57 15.88 -4.38
C TYR A 116 3.51 14.37 -4.15
N ARG A 117 2.67 13.68 -4.92
CA ARG A 117 2.59 12.21 -4.95
C ARG A 117 3.34 11.62 -6.16
N ARG A 118 3.73 12.46 -7.12
CA ARG A 118 4.55 12.10 -8.28
C ARG A 118 5.62 13.15 -8.60
N VAL A 119 6.74 12.71 -9.17
CA VAL A 119 7.82 13.56 -9.69
C VAL A 119 7.32 14.53 -10.75
N ASP A 120 6.37 14.10 -11.60
CA ASP A 120 5.82 14.94 -12.66
C ASP A 120 4.95 16.09 -12.13
N GLU A 121 4.34 15.96 -10.94
CA GLU A 121 3.61 17.06 -10.30
C GLU A 121 4.57 18.15 -9.81
N PHE A 122 5.72 17.73 -9.30
CA PHE A 122 6.82 18.61 -8.94
C PHE A 122 7.43 19.29 -10.18
N ARG A 123 7.75 18.51 -11.23
CA ARG A 123 8.23 19.04 -12.52
C ARG A 123 7.25 20.04 -13.13
N GLY A 124 5.94 19.81 -13.01
CA GLY A 124 4.90 20.73 -13.45
C GLY A 124 4.99 22.11 -12.77
N ASP A 125 5.18 22.15 -11.46
CA ASP A 125 5.36 23.40 -10.71
C ASP A 125 6.69 24.10 -11.03
N VAL A 126 7.79 23.35 -11.21
CA VAL A 126 9.09 23.91 -11.65
C VAL A 126 9.00 24.47 -13.07
N GLN A 127 8.36 23.76 -13.99
CA GLN A 127 8.17 24.23 -15.37
C GLN A 127 7.24 25.45 -15.42
N LEU A 128 6.20 25.52 -14.58
CA LEU A 128 5.37 26.70 -14.43
C LEU A 128 6.18 27.93 -13.98
N MET A 129 7.19 27.76 -13.10
CA MET A 129 8.10 28.85 -12.72
C MET A 129 8.92 29.35 -13.91
N VAL A 130 9.44 28.43 -14.74
CA VAL A 130 10.16 28.73 -15.99
C VAL A 130 9.26 29.46 -16.99
N ASP A 131 8.07 28.94 -17.25
CA ASP A 131 7.12 29.48 -18.24
C ASP A 131 6.61 30.87 -17.83
N ASN A 132 6.34 31.08 -16.55
CA ASN A 132 5.99 32.39 -16.00
C ASN A 132 7.15 33.40 -16.15
N CYS A 133 8.38 32.98 -15.86
CA CYS A 133 9.56 33.82 -16.04
C CYS A 133 9.74 34.20 -17.51
N ARG A 134 9.67 33.23 -18.43
CA ARG A 134 9.75 33.46 -19.88
C ARG A 134 8.67 34.42 -20.37
N THR A 135 7.41 34.16 -20.03
CA THR A 135 6.26 34.97 -20.44
C THR A 135 6.40 36.44 -20.03
N TYR A 136 6.97 36.72 -18.85
CA TYR A 136 7.16 38.09 -18.36
C TYR A 136 8.48 38.74 -18.82
N ASN A 137 9.56 37.97 -18.99
CA ASN A 137 10.92 38.50 -19.13
C ASN A 137 11.57 38.29 -20.51
N GLU A 138 11.05 37.44 -21.41
CA GLU A 138 11.75 37.06 -22.66
C GLU A 138 12.16 38.26 -23.54
N ARG A 139 11.39 39.36 -23.52
CA ARG A 139 11.69 40.59 -24.28
C ARG A 139 12.44 41.66 -23.50
N THR A 140 12.46 41.59 -22.17
CA THR A 140 12.90 42.68 -21.27
C THR A 140 14.14 42.30 -20.47
N ASN A 141 14.19 41.09 -19.93
CA ASN A 141 15.28 40.55 -19.13
C ASN A 141 15.61 39.11 -19.55
N PRO A 142 16.12 38.87 -20.79
CA PRO A 142 16.40 37.52 -21.30
C PRO A 142 17.42 36.75 -20.45
N SER A 143 18.28 37.43 -19.68
CA SER A 143 19.17 36.78 -18.71
C SER A 143 18.41 36.00 -17.64
N LEU A 144 17.30 36.54 -17.12
CA LEU A 144 16.46 35.84 -16.14
C LEU A 144 15.81 34.58 -16.71
N VAL A 145 15.63 34.53 -18.03
CA VAL A 145 15.14 33.33 -18.72
C VAL A 145 16.24 32.26 -18.79
N SER A 146 17.50 32.63 -19.08
CA SER A 146 18.65 31.71 -18.94
C SER A 146 18.78 31.21 -17.50
N ASP A 147 18.73 32.13 -16.54
CA ASP A 147 18.96 31.84 -15.12
C ASP A 147 17.92 30.85 -14.55
N VAL A 148 16.65 30.95 -14.95
CA VAL A 148 15.60 30.00 -14.52
C VAL A 148 15.69 28.66 -15.24
N PHE A 149 16.19 28.62 -16.48
CA PHE A 149 16.46 27.35 -17.17
C PHE A 149 17.61 26.59 -16.49
N GLU A 150 18.74 27.26 -16.22
CA GLU A 150 19.86 26.67 -15.45
C GLU A 150 19.42 26.19 -14.06
N LEU A 151 18.52 26.94 -13.40
CA LEU A 151 17.91 26.54 -12.14
C LEU A 151 17.12 25.22 -12.29
N ARG A 152 16.25 25.10 -13.30
CA ARG A 152 15.50 23.86 -13.58
C ARG A 152 16.43 22.68 -13.80
N GLU A 153 17.46 22.84 -14.64
CA GLU A 153 18.40 21.75 -14.93
C GLU A 153 19.12 21.26 -13.66
N ALA A 154 19.55 22.17 -12.76
CA ALA A 154 20.14 21.79 -11.49
C ALA A 154 19.19 20.97 -10.58
N GLY A 155 17.89 21.26 -10.62
CA GLY A 155 16.88 20.44 -9.94
C GLY A 155 16.67 19.08 -10.62
N TYR A 156 16.58 19.06 -11.95
CA TYR A 156 16.31 17.85 -12.73
C TYR A 156 17.49 16.86 -12.69
N GLU A 157 18.74 17.34 -12.69
CA GLU A 157 19.93 16.50 -12.53
C GLU A 157 19.90 15.72 -11.20
N VAL A 158 19.33 16.29 -10.14
CA VAL A 158 19.16 15.60 -8.84
C VAL A 158 18.02 14.57 -8.89
N LEU A 159 16.92 14.87 -9.59
CA LEU A 159 15.85 13.89 -9.82
C LEU A 159 16.37 12.69 -10.60
N ASP A 160 17.14 12.91 -11.67
CA ASP A 160 17.66 11.84 -12.52
C ASP A 160 18.68 10.96 -11.77
N LYS A 161 19.50 11.56 -10.88
CA LYS A 161 20.40 10.83 -9.96
C LYS A 161 19.66 9.95 -8.95
N HIS A 162 18.45 10.33 -8.54
CA HIS A 162 17.61 9.63 -7.56
C HIS A 162 16.35 9.00 -8.17
N ARG A 163 16.36 8.75 -9.48
CA ARG A 163 15.19 8.27 -10.23
C ARG A 163 14.68 6.91 -9.77
N ALA A 164 15.56 6.06 -9.23
CA ALA A 164 15.21 4.72 -8.78
C ALA A 164 14.43 4.79 -7.46
N GLU A 165 14.92 5.57 -6.50
CA GLU A 165 14.25 5.79 -5.21
C GLU A 165 12.89 6.47 -5.39
N ALA A 166 12.80 7.44 -6.30
CA ALA A 166 11.54 8.08 -6.66
C ALA A 166 10.55 7.09 -7.30
N ALA A 167 10.98 6.31 -8.29
CA ALA A 167 10.13 5.33 -8.96
C ALA A 167 9.65 4.20 -8.02
N GLU A 168 10.50 3.71 -7.11
CA GLU A 168 10.10 2.75 -6.07
C GLU A 168 9.01 3.31 -5.16
N ALA A 169 9.14 4.58 -4.76
CA ALA A 169 8.17 5.27 -3.92
C ALA A 169 6.84 5.52 -4.65
N GLU A 170 6.88 6.01 -5.89
CA GLU A 170 5.71 6.22 -6.75
C GLU A 170 4.96 4.90 -7.01
N ALA A 171 5.67 3.81 -7.31
CA ALA A 171 5.07 2.49 -7.50
C ALA A 171 4.35 1.99 -6.24
N MET A 172 4.92 2.19 -5.04
CA MET A 172 4.27 1.86 -3.78
C MET A 172 3.02 2.70 -3.50
N LEU A 173 3.03 3.99 -3.86
CA LEU A 173 1.86 4.88 -3.74
C LEU A 173 0.74 4.49 -4.71
N ALA A 174 1.07 4.28 -5.99
CA ALA A 174 0.11 3.87 -7.01
C ALA A 174 -0.47 2.47 -6.74
N LEU A 175 0.34 1.52 -6.25
CA LEU A 175 -0.14 0.21 -5.80
C LEU A 175 -1.14 0.33 -4.63
N SER A 176 -0.81 1.15 -3.63
CA SER A 176 -1.70 1.46 -2.51
C SER A 176 -3.04 2.02 -3.00
N ASP A 177 -3.01 3.04 -3.85
CA ASP A 177 -4.20 3.70 -4.38
C ASP A 177 -5.06 2.74 -5.24
N THR A 178 -4.45 1.89 -6.05
CA THR A 178 -5.13 0.84 -6.84
C THR A 178 -5.84 -0.19 -5.95
N LEU A 179 -5.17 -0.68 -4.89
CA LEU A 179 -5.78 -1.63 -3.96
C LEU A 179 -6.94 -0.99 -3.16
N ILE A 180 -6.82 0.28 -2.78
CA ILE A 180 -7.91 1.04 -2.14
C ILE A 180 -9.10 1.22 -3.09
N SER A 181 -8.84 1.53 -4.38
CA SER A 181 -9.88 1.61 -5.41
C SER A 181 -10.66 0.30 -5.53
N ILE A 182 -9.97 -0.85 -5.58
CA ILE A 182 -10.61 -2.17 -5.61
C ILE A 182 -11.54 -2.37 -4.40
N ILE A 183 -11.07 -2.10 -3.17
CA ILE A 183 -11.90 -2.28 -1.97
C ILE A 183 -13.15 -1.37 -1.98
N ASN A 184 -13.02 -0.16 -2.52
CA ASN A 184 -14.15 0.78 -2.64
C ASN A 184 -15.16 0.36 -3.72
N GLU A 185 -14.70 -0.24 -4.81
CA GLU A 185 -15.54 -0.79 -5.88
C GLU A 185 -16.40 -1.96 -5.40
N LEU A 186 -15.86 -2.84 -4.53
CA LEU A 186 -16.60 -3.98 -3.95
C LEU A 186 -17.87 -3.57 -3.21
N GLY A 187 -17.87 -2.42 -2.53
CA GLY A 187 -19.04 -1.89 -1.81
C GLY A 187 -20.13 -1.28 -2.70
N GLY A 188 -20.05 -1.43 -4.02
CA GLY A 188 -20.92 -0.74 -4.98
C GLY A 188 -20.58 0.73 -5.20
N GLY A 189 -19.45 1.21 -4.66
CA GLY A 189 -19.08 2.63 -4.64
C GLY A 189 -19.85 3.42 -3.57
N ALA A 190 -19.23 4.51 -3.09
CA ALA A 190 -19.83 5.37 -2.08
C ALA A 190 -21.16 5.97 -2.57
N GLY A 191 -22.28 5.53 -1.98
CA GLY A 191 -23.62 6.07 -2.26
C GLY A 191 -24.62 5.11 -2.91
N ARG A 192 -24.28 3.85 -3.21
CA ARG A 192 -25.31 2.85 -3.57
C ARG A 192 -26.06 2.36 -2.32
N ALA A 193 -27.37 2.15 -2.47
CA ALA A 193 -28.30 1.88 -1.36
C ALA A 193 -28.18 0.47 -0.72
N SER A 194 -27.26 -0.37 -1.19
CA SER A 194 -26.99 -1.70 -0.64
C SER A 194 -25.52 -2.05 -0.87
N ASP A 195 -24.69 -1.88 0.16
CA ASP A 195 -23.35 -2.47 0.21
C ASP A 195 -23.50 -3.93 0.64
N PRO A 196 -23.29 -4.92 -0.25
CA PRO A 196 -23.49 -6.34 0.06
C PRO A 196 -22.48 -6.86 1.09
N TYR A 197 -21.39 -6.13 1.31
CA TYR A 197 -20.25 -6.52 2.15
C TYR A 197 -20.15 -5.70 3.44
N LEU A 198 -21.18 -4.91 3.78
CA LEU A 198 -21.23 -4.08 4.99
C LEU A 198 -20.91 -4.88 6.28
N ALA A 199 -21.37 -6.13 6.37
CA ALA A 199 -21.10 -7.02 7.50
C ALA A 199 -19.60 -7.32 7.73
N PHE A 200 -18.77 -7.16 6.69
CA PHE A 200 -17.33 -7.37 6.73
C PHE A 200 -16.52 -6.07 6.85
N ARG A 201 -17.17 -4.90 6.81
CA ARG A 201 -16.48 -3.61 6.97
C ARG A 201 -15.91 -3.40 8.36
N GLN A 202 -16.69 -3.74 9.38
CA GLN A 202 -16.29 -3.56 10.78
C GLN A 202 -16.84 -4.72 11.61
N ILE A 203 -16.02 -5.74 11.83
CA ILE A 203 -16.45 -6.95 12.53
C ILE A 203 -16.30 -6.72 14.03
N GLN A 204 -17.39 -6.90 14.79
CA GLN A 204 -17.35 -6.86 16.25
C GLN A 204 -16.77 -8.18 16.78
N PHE A 205 -15.46 -8.20 17.03
CA PHE A 205 -14.75 -9.36 17.54
C PHE A 205 -15.12 -9.67 19.00
N SER A 206 -16.12 -10.54 19.20
CA SER A 206 -16.53 -11.00 20.53
C SER A 206 -15.44 -11.85 21.22
N LYS A 207 -15.58 -12.08 22.53
CA LYS A 207 -14.63 -12.93 23.28
C LYS A 207 -14.63 -14.36 22.76
N GLU A 208 -15.79 -14.86 22.34
CA GLU A 208 -16.02 -16.18 21.77
C GLU A 208 -15.42 -16.27 20.36
N TYR A 209 -15.52 -15.20 19.57
CA TYR A 209 -14.84 -15.09 18.27
C TYR A 209 -13.33 -15.20 18.44
N LEU A 210 -12.73 -14.41 19.34
CA LEU A 210 -11.28 -14.39 19.59
C LEU A 210 -10.74 -15.69 20.24
N GLN A 211 -11.60 -16.52 20.84
CA GLN A 211 -11.22 -17.86 21.29
C GLN A 211 -11.06 -18.84 20.12
N VAL A 212 -11.90 -18.74 19.09
CA VAL A 212 -11.85 -19.59 17.89
C VAL A 212 -10.82 -19.07 16.89
N ILE A 213 -10.96 -17.80 16.49
CA ILE A 213 -10.19 -17.14 15.44
C ILE A 213 -8.89 -16.57 16.01
N LYS A 214 -7.75 -17.06 15.51
CA LYS A 214 -6.42 -16.67 16.01
C LYS A 214 -5.88 -15.40 15.37
N ASN A 215 -6.22 -15.17 14.10
CA ASN A 215 -5.76 -14.03 13.30
C ASN A 215 -6.98 -13.23 12.82
N PRO A 216 -7.64 -12.44 13.69
CA PRO A 216 -8.82 -11.65 13.33
C PRO A 216 -8.48 -10.59 12.28
N ILE A 217 -9.36 -10.40 11.30
CA ILE A 217 -9.25 -9.38 10.26
C ILE A 217 -10.65 -8.98 9.77
N ASP A 218 -10.79 -7.75 9.29
CA ASP A 218 -11.98 -7.19 8.62
C ASP A 218 -11.54 -6.24 7.48
N LEU A 219 -12.48 -5.78 6.65
CA LEU A 219 -12.15 -4.89 5.54
C LEU A 219 -11.62 -3.53 6.01
N ALA A 220 -12.04 -3.01 7.17
CA ALA A 220 -11.43 -1.79 7.73
C ALA A 220 -9.93 -1.98 8.00
N LYS A 221 -9.52 -3.14 8.53
CA LYS A 221 -8.11 -3.44 8.74
C LYS A 221 -7.34 -3.63 7.43
N ILE A 222 -7.97 -4.20 6.41
CA ILE A 222 -7.38 -4.35 5.07
C ILE A 222 -7.20 -2.96 4.41
N ILE A 223 -8.17 -2.05 4.55
CA ILE A 223 -8.06 -0.66 4.10
C ILE A 223 -6.93 0.06 4.84
N GLU A 224 -6.83 -0.08 6.17
CA GLU A 224 -5.73 0.51 6.97
C GLU A 224 -4.36 -0.01 6.52
N LYS A 225 -4.25 -1.31 6.20
CA LYS A 225 -3.01 -1.90 5.67
C LYS A 225 -2.68 -1.36 4.28
N ALA A 226 -3.66 -1.17 3.40
CA ALA A 226 -3.46 -0.57 2.08
C ALA A 226 -3.00 0.89 2.19
N GLN A 227 -3.74 1.72 2.95
CA GLN A 227 -3.40 3.13 3.21
C GLN A 227 -2.03 3.33 3.86
N GLY A 228 -1.61 2.39 4.72
CA GLY A 228 -0.26 2.38 5.30
C GLY A 228 0.83 1.79 4.39
N SER A 229 0.56 1.57 3.10
CA SER A 229 1.46 0.97 2.11
C SER A 229 2.08 -0.37 2.57
N GLN A 230 1.30 -1.20 3.30
CA GLN A 230 1.79 -2.45 3.87
C GLN A 230 1.75 -3.64 2.90
N TYR A 231 1.05 -3.49 1.77
CA TYR A 231 1.03 -4.46 0.67
C TYR A 231 2.04 -4.06 -0.40
N THR A 232 2.95 -4.97 -0.73
CA THR A 232 3.96 -4.81 -1.80
C THR A 232 3.61 -5.63 -3.04
N GLY A 233 2.34 -6.04 -3.16
CA GLY A 233 1.79 -6.75 -4.33
C GLY A 233 0.49 -7.50 -4.02
N ARG A 234 -0.28 -7.81 -5.07
CA ARG A 234 -1.64 -8.38 -4.99
C ARG A 234 -1.72 -9.65 -4.16
N ARG A 235 -0.67 -10.48 -4.16
CA ARG A 235 -0.61 -11.72 -3.37
C ARG A 235 -0.77 -11.47 -1.86
N SER A 236 -0.17 -10.40 -1.35
CA SER A 236 -0.24 -10.04 0.08
C SER A 236 -1.60 -9.48 0.48
N PHE A 237 -2.28 -8.81 -0.45
CA PHE A 237 -3.65 -8.31 -0.30
C PHE A 237 -4.67 -9.46 -0.38
N LEU A 238 -4.58 -10.32 -1.39
CA LEU A 238 -5.48 -11.47 -1.56
C LEU A 238 -5.36 -12.48 -0.41
N ALA A 239 -4.18 -12.66 0.18
CA ALA A 239 -4.01 -13.51 1.37
C ALA A 239 -4.80 -12.99 2.60
N ASP A 240 -4.94 -11.67 2.74
CA ASP A 240 -5.76 -11.08 3.80
C ASP A 240 -7.27 -11.18 3.49
N MET A 241 -7.66 -11.05 2.21
CA MET A 241 -9.05 -11.26 1.76
C MET A 241 -9.47 -12.73 1.91
N GLU A 242 -8.56 -13.67 1.65
CA GLU A 242 -8.72 -15.10 1.91
C GLU A 242 -8.85 -15.39 3.41
N LEU A 243 -8.00 -14.77 4.25
CA LEU A 243 -8.10 -14.90 5.70
C LEU A 243 -9.44 -14.37 6.24
N LEU A 244 -9.97 -13.27 5.69
CA LEU A 244 -11.30 -12.75 6.02
C LEU A 244 -12.42 -13.77 5.71
N ARG A 245 -12.40 -14.33 4.49
CA ARG A 245 -13.32 -15.39 4.04
C ARG A 245 -13.26 -16.63 4.94
N ASP A 246 -12.06 -17.12 5.21
CA ASP A 246 -11.85 -18.37 5.96
C ASP A 246 -12.15 -18.21 7.46
N ASN A 247 -11.84 -17.05 8.04
CA ASN A 247 -12.28 -16.71 9.40
C ASN A 247 -13.82 -16.67 9.50
N CYS A 248 -14.50 -16.10 8.49
CA CYS A 248 -15.96 -16.13 8.42
C CYS A 248 -16.48 -17.57 8.36
N LYS A 249 -15.95 -18.42 7.47
CA LYS A 249 -16.34 -19.84 7.40
C LYS A 249 -16.14 -20.57 8.73
N LEU A 250 -14.97 -20.43 9.35
CA LEU A 250 -14.62 -21.11 10.60
C LEU A 250 -15.51 -20.70 11.79
N PHE A 251 -15.93 -19.43 11.86
CA PHE A 251 -16.80 -18.97 12.96
C PHE A 251 -18.30 -19.07 12.65
N CYS A 252 -18.72 -18.77 11.42
CA CYS A 252 -20.12 -18.50 11.08
C CYS A 252 -20.88 -19.71 10.52
N THR A 253 -20.24 -20.76 9.99
CA THR A 253 -20.94 -21.87 9.28
C THR A 253 -22.12 -22.46 10.07
N THR A 254 -21.99 -22.65 11.38
CA THR A 254 -23.07 -23.17 12.24
C THR A 254 -23.85 -22.10 13.01
N ARG A 255 -23.39 -20.85 13.00
CA ARG A 255 -23.94 -19.75 13.82
C ARG A 255 -24.74 -18.72 13.01
N PHE A 256 -24.27 -18.43 11.81
CA PHE A 256 -24.77 -17.42 10.89
C PHE A 256 -24.65 -17.94 9.44
N PRO A 257 -25.45 -18.94 9.03
CA PRO A 257 -25.26 -19.68 7.77
C PRO A 257 -25.35 -18.83 6.50
N ASN A 258 -25.93 -17.63 6.58
CA ASN A 258 -26.04 -16.69 5.47
C ASN A 258 -24.73 -15.90 5.21
N LEU A 259 -23.79 -15.85 6.16
CA LEU A 259 -22.54 -15.08 5.99
C LEU A 259 -21.45 -15.77 5.16
N PRO A 260 -21.19 -17.09 5.30
CA PRO A 260 -20.17 -17.77 4.49
C PRO A 260 -20.32 -17.60 2.97
N PRO A 261 -21.51 -17.71 2.34
CA PRO A 261 -21.66 -17.50 0.90
C PRO A 261 -21.36 -16.05 0.46
N VAL A 262 -21.68 -15.07 1.30
CA VAL A 262 -21.35 -13.65 1.01
C VAL A 262 -19.85 -13.40 1.16
N ALA A 263 -19.19 -14.08 2.10
CA ALA A 263 -17.73 -14.01 2.25
C ALA A 263 -16.99 -14.67 1.08
N ASP A 264 -17.55 -15.74 0.49
CA ASP A 264 -17.07 -16.33 -0.76
C ASP A 264 -17.22 -15.33 -1.93
N GLN A 265 -18.41 -14.74 -2.11
CA GLN A 265 -18.63 -13.77 -3.18
C GLN A 265 -17.71 -12.54 -3.07
N LEU A 266 -17.48 -12.04 -1.85
CA LEU A 266 -16.53 -10.96 -1.58
C LEU A 266 -15.10 -11.30 -2.05
N PHE A 267 -14.65 -12.53 -1.81
CA PHE A 267 -13.33 -12.99 -2.23
C PHE A 267 -13.25 -13.19 -3.76
N GLU A 268 -14.28 -13.75 -4.38
CA GLU A 268 -14.36 -13.90 -5.84
C GLU A 268 -14.37 -12.55 -6.56
N ASP A 269 -15.18 -11.60 -6.09
CA ASP A 269 -15.26 -10.26 -6.67
C ASP A 269 -13.93 -9.51 -6.52
N ALA A 270 -13.26 -9.62 -5.37
CA ALA A 270 -11.93 -9.06 -5.16
C ALA A 270 -10.89 -9.70 -6.10
N SER A 271 -10.94 -11.02 -6.26
CA SER A 271 -10.06 -11.76 -7.18
C SER A 271 -10.30 -11.35 -8.64
N ARG A 272 -11.56 -11.14 -9.03
CA ARG A 272 -11.94 -10.66 -10.37
C ARG A 272 -11.47 -9.24 -10.62
N ALA A 273 -11.62 -8.33 -9.65
CA ALA A 273 -11.15 -6.95 -9.75
C ALA A 273 -9.61 -6.86 -9.82
N ILE A 274 -8.89 -7.73 -9.10
CA ILE A 274 -7.43 -7.86 -9.23
C ILE A 274 -7.04 -8.39 -10.62
N ALA A 275 -7.75 -9.38 -11.17
CA ALA A 275 -7.49 -9.89 -12.51
C ALA A 275 -7.73 -8.84 -13.61
N GLN A 276 -8.76 -7.99 -13.46
CA GLN A 276 -9.04 -6.88 -14.37
C GLN A 276 -7.96 -5.79 -14.39
N LYS A 277 -7.18 -5.66 -13.32
CA LYS A 277 -6.07 -4.68 -13.17
C LYS A 277 -4.70 -5.38 -13.20
N SER A 278 -4.61 -6.59 -13.76
CA SER A 278 -3.42 -7.45 -13.63
C SER A 278 -2.17 -6.87 -14.29
N ASP A 279 -2.29 -6.24 -15.46
CA ASP A 279 -1.15 -5.69 -16.20
C ASP A 279 -0.54 -4.47 -15.48
N ASP A 280 -1.40 -3.54 -15.03
CA ASP A 280 -1.00 -2.39 -14.19
C ASP A 280 -0.31 -2.86 -12.90
N LEU A 281 -0.91 -3.85 -12.23
CA LEU A 281 -0.35 -4.43 -11.01
C LEU A 281 0.97 -5.18 -11.29
N ASP A 282 1.16 -5.75 -12.48
CA ASP A 282 2.40 -6.43 -12.89
C ASP A 282 3.55 -5.44 -13.06
N GLU A 283 3.28 -4.26 -13.63
CA GLU A 283 4.26 -3.18 -13.74
C GLU A 283 4.58 -2.58 -12.36
N LEU A 284 3.56 -2.27 -11.56
CA LEU A 284 3.75 -1.74 -10.20
C LEU A 284 4.54 -2.71 -9.31
N GLU A 285 4.21 -4.00 -9.31
CA GLU A 285 4.90 -5.01 -8.48
C GLU A 285 6.36 -5.25 -8.89
N LYS A 286 6.73 -5.03 -10.16
CA LYS A 286 8.13 -5.02 -10.60
C LYS A 286 8.87 -3.79 -10.06
N ASN A 287 8.19 -2.64 -10.00
CA ASN A 287 8.78 -1.35 -9.69
C ASN A 287 8.85 -1.01 -8.19
N VAL A 288 8.14 -1.72 -7.29
CA VAL A 288 8.27 -1.51 -5.82
C VAL A 288 9.66 -1.86 -5.24
N GLY A 289 10.52 -2.55 -6.00
CA GLY A 289 11.97 -2.67 -5.72
C GLY A 289 12.36 -3.08 -4.30
N SER A 290 13.04 -2.20 -3.56
CA SER A 290 13.53 -2.44 -2.19
C SER A 290 12.42 -2.76 -1.18
N TRP A 291 11.18 -2.35 -1.45
CA TRP A 291 10.03 -2.57 -0.57
C TRP A 291 9.57 -4.03 -0.55
N ALA A 292 9.59 -4.72 -1.70
CA ALA A 292 9.19 -6.13 -1.81
C ALA A 292 10.00 -7.08 -0.91
N LYS A 293 11.26 -6.72 -0.59
CA LYS A 293 12.15 -7.51 0.28
C LYS A 293 11.78 -7.43 1.76
N LEU A 294 10.90 -6.52 2.16
CA LEU A 294 10.47 -6.34 3.56
C LEU A 294 9.32 -7.28 3.96
N THR A 295 8.36 -7.52 3.07
CA THR A 295 7.16 -8.33 3.36
C THR A 295 7.52 -9.80 3.60
N LEU A 296 8.51 -10.33 2.88
CA LEU A 296 9.07 -11.68 3.10
C LEU A 296 9.67 -11.89 4.50
N GLY A 297 10.00 -10.83 5.23
CA GLY A 297 10.50 -10.91 6.62
C GLY A 297 9.41 -10.98 7.69
N SER A 298 8.15 -10.70 7.35
CA SER A 298 7.05 -10.63 8.30
C SER A 298 6.33 -11.97 8.45
N LYS A 299 6.80 -12.82 9.37
CA LYS A 299 6.18 -14.12 9.70
C LYS A 299 4.75 -14.04 10.25
N ASN A 300 4.14 -12.85 10.32
CA ASN A 300 2.78 -12.65 10.82
C ASN A 300 1.71 -12.87 9.73
N ASN A 301 2.09 -13.04 8.46
CA ASN A 301 1.18 -13.42 7.36
C ASN A 301 1.24 -14.94 7.07
N THR A 302 1.41 -15.79 8.09
CA THR A 302 1.11 -17.23 7.96
C THR A 302 -0.39 -17.39 7.66
N PRO A 303 -0.78 -18.08 6.57
CA PRO A 303 -2.18 -18.47 6.37
C PRO A 303 -2.72 -19.19 7.62
N GLY A 304 -4.02 -19.03 7.89
CA GLY A 304 -4.70 -19.88 8.86
C GLY A 304 -4.54 -21.37 8.50
N PRO A 305 -4.69 -22.30 9.46
CA PRO A 305 -4.59 -23.72 9.17
C PRO A 305 -5.55 -24.11 8.04
N SER A 306 -4.98 -24.58 6.93
CA SER A 306 -5.71 -24.99 5.73
C SER A 306 -6.76 -26.05 6.06
N TYR A 307 -7.99 -25.82 5.61
CA TYR A 307 -9.12 -26.70 5.92
C TYR A 307 -8.96 -28.09 5.26
N PRO A 308 -9.31 -29.20 5.94
CA PRO A 308 -9.42 -30.51 5.29
C PRO A 308 -10.60 -30.48 4.31
N GLY A 309 -10.32 -30.53 3.00
CA GLY A 309 -11.36 -30.59 1.95
C GLY A 309 -11.13 -29.68 0.75
N THR A 310 -10.18 -28.75 0.78
CA THR A 310 -9.77 -28.03 -0.43
C THR A 310 -9.03 -28.97 -1.38
N PRO A 311 -9.42 -29.09 -2.66
CA PRO A 311 -8.55 -29.67 -3.67
C PRO A 311 -7.26 -28.83 -3.77
N PRO A 312 -6.11 -29.42 -4.13
CA PRO A 312 -4.86 -28.68 -4.24
C PRO A 312 -5.02 -27.53 -5.24
N SER A 313 -4.62 -26.33 -4.83
CA SER A 313 -4.69 -25.11 -5.64
C SER A 313 -3.87 -25.30 -6.92
N ALA A 314 -4.56 -25.56 -8.03
CA ALA A 314 -3.99 -25.59 -9.37
C ALA A 314 -3.73 -24.17 -9.89
N PHE A 315 -3.06 -23.33 -9.10
CA PHE A 315 -2.53 -22.05 -9.55
C PHE A 315 -1.12 -22.25 -10.12
N THR A 316 -1.05 -22.98 -11.24
CA THR A 316 0.09 -22.88 -12.15
C THR A 316 0.00 -21.51 -12.82
N GLY A 317 0.70 -20.51 -12.28
CA GLY A 317 0.91 -19.26 -13.02
C GLY A 317 1.57 -19.58 -14.37
N PRO A 318 1.35 -18.75 -15.41
CA PRO A 318 1.97 -18.97 -16.71
C PRO A 318 3.49 -18.86 -16.55
N SER A 319 4.17 -20.01 -16.64
CA SER A 319 5.63 -20.06 -16.68
C SER A 319 6.13 -19.25 -17.86
N SER A 320 6.86 -18.17 -17.60
CA SER A 320 7.59 -17.46 -18.66
C SER A 320 8.54 -18.46 -19.34
N PRO A 321 8.49 -18.64 -20.68
CA PRO A 321 9.41 -19.52 -21.35
C PRO A 321 10.82 -18.91 -21.29
N ASN A 322 11.80 -19.72 -20.88
CA ASN A 322 13.20 -19.31 -20.89
C ASN A 322 13.65 -19.01 -22.32
N LEU A 323 14.35 -17.90 -22.48
CA LEU A 323 15.17 -17.62 -23.65
C LEU A 323 16.44 -18.48 -23.57
N ASP A 324 16.52 -19.53 -24.39
CA ASP A 324 17.80 -20.00 -24.95
C ASP A 324 17.53 -20.99 -26.11
N GLY A 325 18.10 -20.74 -27.28
CA GLY A 325 17.77 -21.48 -28.50
C GLY A 325 18.35 -20.89 -29.79
N SER A 326 19.67 -20.86 -29.90
CA SER A 326 20.39 -20.42 -31.11
C SER A 326 20.18 -21.37 -32.30
N ALA A 327 19.82 -20.80 -33.48
CA ALA A 327 20.02 -21.28 -34.87
C ALA A 327 19.63 -22.75 -35.22
N ASN A 328 18.96 -23.03 -36.36
CA ASN A 328 19.40 -22.72 -37.72
C ASN A 328 18.30 -22.98 -38.79
N ALA A 329 18.60 -22.73 -40.06
CA ALA A 329 17.69 -22.50 -41.20
C ALA A 329 17.05 -23.72 -41.91
N GLY A 330 16.05 -23.37 -42.75
CA GLY A 330 15.48 -24.16 -43.86
C GLY A 330 13.94 -24.03 -43.92
N SER A 331 13.22 -23.74 -45.01
CA SER A 331 13.43 -23.25 -46.39
C SER A 331 12.16 -23.65 -47.18
N ALA A 332 11.52 -22.75 -47.96
CA ALA A 332 10.39 -23.04 -48.89
C ALA A 332 9.07 -23.54 -48.21
N ALA A 333 7.85 -23.50 -48.77
CA ALA A 333 7.18 -22.90 -49.95
C ALA A 333 5.64 -23.14 -49.81
N ASP A 334 4.68 -22.50 -50.49
CA ASP A 334 4.58 -21.21 -51.22
C ASP A 334 3.06 -20.94 -51.54
N GLY A 335 2.67 -19.71 -51.90
CA GLY A 335 1.28 -19.30 -52.24
C GLY A 335 0.35 -19.05 -51.04
N GLY A 336 -0.72 -18.24 -51.14
CA GLY A 336 -1.23 -17.43 -52.25
C GLY A 336 -2.40 -16.53 -51.79
N LEU A 337 -2.68 -15.44 -52.51
CA LEU A 337 -3.66 -14.43 -52.10
C LEU A 337 -5.13 -14.88 -52.28
N ALA A 338 -6.02 -14.44 -51.38
CA ALA A 338 -7.37 -14.03 -51.71
C ALA A 338 -7.94 -13.10 -50.63
N ALA A 339 -8.27 -11.86 -50.99
CA ALA A 339 -9.16 -11.01 -50.21
C ALA A 339 -10.58 -11.15 -50.76
N VAL A 340 -11.59 -11.12 -49.88
CA VAL A 340 -12.99 -10.99 -50.27
C VAL A 340 -13.57 -9.83 -49.48
N GLN A 341 -14.01 -8.79 -50.20
CA GLN A 341 -14.91 -7.77 -49.70
C GLN A 341 -16.33 -8.25 -50.02
N GLU A 342 -17.25 -8.15 -49.06
CA GLU A 342 -18.68 -8.30 -49.35
C GLU A 342 -19.29 -6.91 -49.51
N GLU A 343 -19.96 -6.71 -50.64
CA GLU A 343 -20.87 -5.60 -50.89
C GLU A 343 -22.27 -5.99 -50.41
N GLU A 344 -22.97 -5.09 -49.72
CA GLU A 344 -24.44 -5.12 -49.65
C GLU A 344 -25.00 -3.75 -50.09
N GLU A 345 -25.62 -3.73 -51.27
CA GLU A 345 -26.62 -2.72 -51.65
C GLU A 345 -28.03 -3.31 -51.49
N GLY A 346 -28.95 -2.49 -51.00
CA GLY A 346 -30.36 -2.57 -51.39
C GLY A 346 -31.38 -3.08 -50.35
N GLN A 347 -31.94 -2.16 -49.56
CA GLN A 347 -33.29 -1.59 -49.84
C GLN A 347 -33.62 -0.40 -48.91
#